data_AF-A0A2S5VT49-F1
#
_entry.id   AF-A0A2S5VT49-F1
#
_cell.length_a   1.000
_cell.length_b   1.000
_cell.length_c   1.000
_cell.angle_alpha   90.00
_cell.angle_beta   90.00
_cell.angle_gamma   90.00
#
_symmetry.space_group_name_H-M   'P 1'
#
loop_
_entity.id
_entity.type
_entity.pdbx_description
1 polymer ?
#
loop_
_entity_poly.entity_id
_entity_poly.type
_entity_poly.pdbx_seq_one_letter_code
_entity_poly.pdbx_strand_id
1 'polypeptide(L)'
;MAPQDSAADVATDALIHSIVLARDVMAKFCRPSVDEKTWINDLYPSLTGAAGEAYATVDPANVPCTAVTGEPHMIDGDAAFTMVIGVPTDAGEYRLYVHRAETTDPFLVEEITPQDGE
;
A
#
# COMPACT_ATOMS: atom_id res chain seq x y z
N MET A 1 -15.22 29.01 12.20
CA MET A 1 -14.69 27.69 11.83
C MET A 1 -13.42 27.47 12.64
N ALA A 2 -13.37 26.45 13.50
CA ALA A 2 -12.22 26.21 14.34
C ALA A 2 -11.13 25.46 13.54
N PRO A 3 -9.85 25.82 13.65
CA PRO A 3 -8.76 25.18 12.89
C PRO A 3 -8.58 23.68 13.18
N GLN A 4 -9.16 23.17 14.28
CA GLN A 4 -9.12 21.77 14.68
C GLN A 4 -9.96 20.85 13.77
N ASP A 5 -11.05 21.38 13.22
CA ASP A 5 -11.98 20.62 12.37
C ASP A 5 -11.35 20.29 11.02
N SER A 6 -10.62 21.26 10.44
CA SER A 6 -9.94 21.08 9.15
C SER A 6 -8.75 20.14 9.21
N ALA A 7 -8.01 20.09 10.33
CA ALA A 7 -6.88 19.16 10.46
C ALA A 7 -7.34 17.70 10.56
N ALA A 8 -8.44 17.45 11.30
CA ALA A 8 -9.02 16.11 11.40
C ALA A 8 -9.63 15.63 10.07
N ASP A 9 -10.27 16.53 9.31
CA ASP A 9 -10.82 16.23 7.99
C ASP A 9 -9.70 15.87 6.99
N VAL A 10 -8.60 16.64 6.97
CA VAL A 10 -7.43 16.35 6.14
C VAL A 10 -6.79 15.00 6.50
N ALA A 11 -6.65 14.69 7.78
CA ALA A 11 -6.13 13.39 8.22
C ALA A 11 -7.05 12.23 7.80
N THR A 12 -8.37 12.45 7.84
CA THR A 12 -9.36 11.47 7.41
C THR A 12 -9.31 11.23 5.91
N ASP A 13 -9.22 12.29 5.11
CA ASP A 13 -9.06 12.21 3.65
C ASP A 13 -7.76 11.51 3.25
N ALA A 14 -6.65 11.85 3.92
CA ALA A 14 -5.37 11.18 3.73
C ALA A 14 -5.45 9.68 4.04
N LEU A 15 -6.11 9.30 5.13
CA LEU A 15 -6.35 7.90 5.46
C LEU A 15 -7.18 7.19 4.39
N ILE A 16 -8.29 7.79 3.94
CA ILE A 16 -9.14 7.21 2.89
C ILE A 16 -8.34 6.98 1.61
N HIS A 17 -7.55 7.97 1.19
CA HIS A 17 -6.69 7.84 0.01
C HIS A 17 -5.65 6.72 0.15
N SER A 18 -5.02 6.60 1.32
CA SER A 18 -4.07 5.52 1.60
C SER A 18 -4.71 4.13 1.64
N ILE A 19 -5.94 4.00 2.15
CA ILE A 19 -6.70 2.74 2.13
C ILE A 19 -7.01 2.33 0.68
N VAL A 20 -7.44 3.28 -0.16
CA VAL A 20 -7.73 3.02 -1.58
C VAL A 20 -6.46 2.63 -2.33
N LEU A 21 -5.36 3.36 -2.11
CA LEU A 21 -4.04 3.05 -2.67
C LEU A 21 -3.59 1.64 -2.28
N ALA A 22 -3.64 1.30 -0.99
CA ALA A 22 -3.19 0.01 -0.49
C ALA A 22 -4.00 -1.15 -1.07
N ARG A 23 -5.33 -0.98 -1.20
CA ARG A 23 -6.20 -1.97 -1.85
C ARG A 23 -5.82 -2.19 -3.31
N ASP A 24 -5.65 -1.11 -4.07
CA ASP A 24 -5.31 -1.18 -5.50
C ASP A 24 -3.95 -1.85 -5.72
N VAL A 25 -2.94 -1.45 -4.93
CA VAL A 25 -1.61 -2.05 -4.96
C VAL A 25 -1.67 -3.53 -4.63
N MET A 26 -2.38 -3.94 -3.58
CA MET A 26 -2.49 -5.35 -3.23
C MET A 26 -3.26 -6.18 -4.25
N ALA A 27 -4.31 -5.61 -4.86
CA ALA A 27 -5.02 -6.27 -5.95
C ALA A 27 -4.12 -6.51 -7.17
N LYS A 28 -3.12 -5.65 -7.39
CA LYS A 28 -2.11 -5.82 -8.45
C LYS A 28 -0.99 -6.77 -8.03
N PHE A 29 -0.55 -6.71 -6.77
CA PHE A 29 0.50 -7.51 -6.17
C PHE A 29 0.11 -8.99 -6.07
N CYS A 30 -1.10 -9.29 -5.62
CA CYS A 30 -1.65 -10.65 -5.49
C CYS A 30 -2.10 -11.23 -6.84
N ARG A 31 -1.23 -11.20 -7.86
CA ARG A 31 -1.47 -11.78 -9.19
C ARG A 31 -0.33 -12.71 -9.60
N PRO A 32 -0.15 -13.87 -8.94
CA PRO A 32 0.96 -14.77 -9.22
C PRO A 32 0.92 -15.43 -10.60
N SER A 33 -0.19 -15.30 -11.33
CA SER A 33 -0.35 -15.84 -12.69
C SER A 33 -0.01 -14.84 -13.80
N VAL A 34 0.35 -13.59 -13.48
CA VAL A 34 0.70 -12.55 -14.45
C VAL A 34 2.22 -12.55 -14.70
N ASP A 35 2.65 -12.25 -15.92
CA ASP A 35 4.07 -12.13 -16.26
C ASP A 35 4.76 -11.02 -15.44
N GLU A 36 6.00 -11.28 -14.99
CA GLU A 36 6.82 -10.35 -14.18
C GLU A 36 6.80 -8.91 -14.69
N LYS A 37 7.03 -8.73 -16.00
CA LYS A 37 7.06 -7.40 -16.61
C LYS A 37 5.72 -6.68 -16.50
N THR A 38 4.60 -7.36 -16.77
CA THR A 38 3.27 -6.75 -16.65
C THR A 38 2.96 -6.45 -15.19
N TRP A 39 3.32 -7.37 -14.29
CA TRP A 39 3.10 -7.23 -12.86
C TRP A 39 3.81 -6.00 -12.27
N ILE A 40 5.11 -5.83 -12.52
CA ILE A 40 5.86 -4.68 -12.01
C ILE A 40 5.44 -3.35 -12.66
N ASN A 41 5.11 -3.36 -13.97
CA ASN A 41 4.67 -2.14 -14.65
C ASN A 41 3.35 -1.59 -14.08
N ASP A 42 2.44 -2.47 -13.65
CA ASP A 42 1.20 -2.06 -12.98
C ASP A 42 1.44 -1.49 -11.58
N LEU A 43 2.53 -1.89 -10.92
CA LEU A 43 2.90 -1.45 -9.57
C LEU A 43 3.67 -0.13 -9.54
N TYR A 44 4.60 0.10 -10.49
CA TYR A 44 5.43 1.31 -10.55
C TYR A 44 4.73 2.65 -10.27
N PRO A 45 3.52 2.95 -10.78
CA PRO A 45 2.87 4.23 -10.52
C PRO A 45 2.52 4.47 -9.04
N SER A 46 2.46 3.41 -8.24
CA SER A 46 2.08 3.44 -6.82
C SER A 46 3.25 3.17 -5.88
N LEU A 47 4.43 2.86 -6.42
CA LEU A 47 5.64 2.55 -5.66
C LEU A 47 6.56 3.75 -5.57
N THR A 48 7.33 3.81 -4.48
CA THR A 48 8.51 4.70 -4.41
C THR A 48 9.59 4.20 -5.36
N GLY A 49 10.58 5.04 -5.67
CA GLY A 49 11.72 4.62 -6.50
C GLY A 49 12.44 3.40 -5.92
N ALA A 50 12.71 3.41 -4.61
CA ALA A 50 13.36 2.31 -3.91
C ALA A 50 12.52 1.01 -3.92
N ALA A 51 11.21 1.13 -3.69
CA ALA A 51 10.30 -0.02 -3.76
C ALA A 51 10.24 -0.57 -5.19
N GLY A 52 10.17 0.30 -6.19
CA GLY A 52 10.20 -0.08 -7.60
C GLY A 52 11.46 -0.88 -7.96
N GLU A 53 12.64 -0.48 -7.46
CA GLU A 53 13.88 -1.23 -7.65
C GLU A 53 13.87 -2.57 -6.91
N ALA A 54 13.35 -2.63 -5.69
CA ALA A 54 13.26 -3.85 -4.90
C ALA A 54 12.33 -4.89 -5.54
N TYR A 55 11.14 -4.47 -5.98
CA TYR A 55 10.15 -5.36 -6.59
C TYR A 55 10.43 -5.69 -8.06
N ALA A 56 11.30 -4.93 -8.75
CA ALA A 56 11.65 -5.19 -10.15
C ALA A 56 12.28 -6.57 -10.43
N THR A 57 12.78 -7.23 -9.38
CA THR A 57 13.41 -8.56 -9.48
C THR A 57 12.56 -9.66 -8.86
N VAL A 58 11.35 -9.33 -8.39
CA VAL A 58 10.45 -10.29 -7.76
C VAL A 58 9.66 -11.03 -8.83
N ASP A 59 9.77 -12.35 -8.83
CA ASP A 59 8.90 -13.21 -9.63
C ASP A 59 7.51 -13.26 -8.97
N PRO A 60 6.44 -12.81 -9.65
CA PRO A 60 5.09 -12.80 -9.09
C PRO A 60 4.60 -14.21 -8.73
N ALA A 61 5.10 -15.28 -9.34
CA ALA A 61 4.72 -16.66 -8.99
C ALA A 61 5.12 -17.04 -7.55
N ASN A 62 6.05 -16.30 -6.93
CA ASN A 62 6.42 -16.48 -5.52
C ASN A 62 5.48 -15.75 -4.55
N VAL A 63 4.58 -14.90 -5.03
CA VAL A 63 3.60 -14.20 -4.20
C VAL A 63 2.49 -15.19 -3.80
N PRO A 64 2.32 -15.49 -2.50
CA PRO A 64 1.37 -16.52 -2.07
C PRO A 64 -0.09 -16.07 -2.13
N CYS A 65 -0.37 -14.76 -2.12
CA CYS A 65 -1.73 -14.25 -2.23
C CYS A 65 -2.23 -14.18 -3.68
N THR A 66 -3.53 -14.40 -3.87
CA THR A 66 -4.22 -14.36 -5.16
C THR A 66 -5.35 -13.35 -5.21
N ALA A 67 -5.85 -12.88 -4.06
CA ALA A 67 -6.90 -11.89 -3.96
C ALA A 67 -6.90 -11.15 -2.61
N VAL A 68 -7.37 -9.90 -2.64
CA VAL A 68 -7.74 -9.16 -1.42
C VAL A 68 -9.11 -9.66 -0.94
N THR A 69 -9.19 -10.06 0.33
CA THR A 69 -10.39 -10.72 0.92
C THR A 69 -11.18 -9.81 1.86
N GLY A 70 -10.60 -8.69 2.29
CA GLY A 70 -11.22 -7.76 3.24
C GLY A 70 -10.95 -6.30 2.93
N GLU A 71 -11.51 -5.42 3.77
CA GLU A 71 -11.27 -3.99 3.69
C GLU A 71 -9.92 -3.65 4.35
N PRO A 72 -9.06 -2.84 3.68
CA PRO A 72 -7.85 -2.36 4.32
C PRO A 72 -8.15 -1.45 5.50
N HIS A 73 -7.25 -1.44 6.47
CA HIS A 73 -7.35 -0.58 7.65
C HIS A 73 -5.98 -0.06 8.06
N MET A 74 -5.95 1.08 8.74
CA MET A 74 -4.71 1.61 9.32
C MET A 74 -4.34 0.80 10.56
N ILE A 75 -3.10 0.31 10.58
CA ILE A 75 -2.48 -0.36 11.72
C ILE A 75 -1.77 0.68 12.60
N ASP A 76 -1.00 1.57 11.98
CA ASP A 76 -0.21 2.59 12.65
C ASP A 76 0.09 3.79 11.74
N GLY A 77 0.55 4.90 12.32
CA GLY A 77 1.02 6.09 11.58
C GLY A 77 0.35 7.40 11.99
N ASP A 78 0.82 8.48 11.38
CA ASP A 78 0.44 9.87 11.75
C ASP A 78 -0.56 10.51 10.77
N ALA A 79 -0.87 9.82 9.67
CA ALA A 79 -1.69 10.28 8.55
C ALA A 79 -1.19 11.54 7.80
N ALA A 80 -0.19 12.26 8.31
CA ALA A 80 0.39 13.42 7.67
C ALA A 80 1.54 13.05 6.73
N PHE A 81 2.38 12.08 7.07
CA PHE A 81 3.54 11.68 6.26
C PHE A 81 3.67 10.18 6.08
N THR A 82 3.33 9.38 7.10
CA THR A 82 3.53 7.93 7.08
C THR A 82 2.31 7.19 7.60
N MET A 83 2.03 6.02 7.02
CA MET A 83 1.01 5.10 7.51
C MET A 83 1.44 3.66 7.25
N VAL A 84 1.00 2.76 8.13
CA VAL A 84 1.03 1.31 7.91
C VAL A 84 -0.40 0.86 7.69
N ILE A 85 -0.70 0.33 6.50
CA ILE A 85 -2.03 -0.16 6.14
C ILE A 85 -2.02 -1.69 6.11
N GLY A 86 -2.89 -2.30 6.91
CA GLY A 86 -3.18 -3.73 6.88
C GLY A 86 -4.18 -4.05 5.78
N VAL A 87 -3.87 -5.04 4.94
CA VAL A 87 -4.73 -5.51 3.84
C VAL A 87 -4.94 -7.01 3.99
N PRO A 88 -6.17 -7.46 4.32
CA PRO A 88 -6.49 -8.88 4.37
C PRO A 88 -6.48 -9.51 2.97
N THR A 89 -5.79 -10.65 2.82
CA THR A 89 -5.74 -11.45 1.59
C THR A 89 -6.12 -12.91 1.85
N ASP A 90 -6.19 -13.74 0.81
CA ASP A 90 -6.40 -15.19 0.95
C ASP A 90 -5.20 -15.93 1.55
N ALA A 91 -4.01 -15.30 1.56
CA ALA A 91 -2.78 -15.85 2.14
C ALA A 91 -2.41 -15.21 3.50
N GLY A 92 -3.34 -14.51 4.14
CA GLY A 92 -3.10 -13.77 5.39
C GLY A 92 -3.12 -12.26 5.20
N GLU A 93 -2.80 -11.51 6.27
CA GLU A 93 -2.74 -10.06 6.19
C GLU A 93 -1.37 -9.56 5.71
N TYR A 94 -1.38 -8.56 4.84
CA TYR A 94 -0.18 -7.85 4.42
C TYR A 94 -0.17 -6.45 5.01
N ARG A 95 1.02 -5.97 5.37
CA ARG A 95 1.28 -4.59 5.78
C ARG A 95 1.91 -3.83 4.62
N LEU A 96 1.35 -2.67 4.34
CA LEU A 96 1.92 -1.72 3.39
C LEU A 96 2.39 -0.50 4.15
N TYR A 97 3.68 -0.26 4.10
CA TYR A 97 4.24 1.01 4.55
C TYR A 97 4.10 2.02 3.42
N VAL A 98 3.29 3.05 3.65
CA VAL A 98 3.09 4.16 2.71
C VAL A 98 3.67 5.44 3.29
N HIS A 99 4.29 6.22 2.42
CA HIS A 99 4.79 7.53 2.81
C HIS A 99 4.63 8.56 1.70
N ARG A 100 4.76 9.83 2.07
CA ARG A 100 4.90 10.97 1.15
C ARG A 100 5.92 11.97 1.69
N ALA A 101 6.56 12.72 0.80
CA ALA A 101 7.58 13.69 1.17
C ALA A 101 6.97 14.99 1.74
N GLU A 102 5.96 15.53 1.07
CA GLU A 102 5.20 16.70 1.53
C GLU A 102 3.71 16.40 1.65
N THR A 103 2.97 17.21 2.42
CA THR A 103 1.53 17.01 2.62
C THR A 103 0.68 17.19 1.36
N THR A 104 1.27 17.75 0.30
CA THR A 104 0.65 17.92 -1.02
C THR A 104 0.99 16.81 -2.00
N ASP A 105 2.02 15.98 -1.70
CA ASP A 105 2.39 14.86 -2.53
C ASP A 105 1.41 13.70 -2.37
N PRO A 106 1.23 12.86 -3.41
CA PRO A 106 0.54 11.59 -3.26
C PRO A 106 1.33 10.65 -2.35
N PHE A 107 0.62 9.81 -1.60
CA PHE A 107 1.24 8.67 -0.92
C PHE A 107 1.73 7.64 -1.94
N LEU A 108 2.89 7.06 -1.65
CA LEU A 108 3.47 5.95 -2.40
C LEU A 108 3.79 4.81 -1.42
N VAL A 109 3.72 3.58 -1.92
CA VAL A 109 4.09 2.38 -1.16
C VAL A 109 5.61 2.23 -1.20
N GLU A 110 6.22 2.15 -0.04
CA GLU A 110 7.65 1.89 0.12
C GLU A 110 7.93 0.40 0.38
N GLU A 111 7.04 -0.26 1.13
CA GLU A 111 7.24 -1.65 1.50
C GLU A 111 5.92 -2.40 1.60
N ILE A 112 5.91 -3.65 1.17
CA ILE A 112 4.83 -4.63 1.29
C ILE A 112 5.41 -5.87 1.98
N THR A 113 4.94 -6.19 3.18
CA THR A 113 5.39 -7.35 3.97
C THR A 113 4.22 -8.19 4.48
N PRO A 114 4.32 -9.52 4.51
CA PRO A 114 3.33 -10.34 5.21
C PRO A 114 3.37 -10.05 6.72
N GLN A 115 2.22 -10.06 7.40
CA GLN A 115 2.15 -9.91 8.85
C GLN A 115 2.73 -11.11 9.60
N ASP A 116 2.41 -12.33 9.18
CA ASP A 116 2.85 -13.60 9.81
C ASP A 116 4.31 -13.99 9.49
N GLY A 117 5.14 -13.03 9.07
CA GLY A 117 6.55 -13.25 8.71
C GLY A 117 7.54 -13.27 9.87
N GLU A 118 7.15 -13.73 11.06
CA GLU A 118 8.06 -14.03 12.20
C GLU A 118 8.13 -15.54 12.50
#